data_AF-A0A3D2F2U0-F1
#
_entry.id   AF-A0A3D2F2U0-F1
#
_cell.length_a   1.000
_cell.length_b   1.000
_cell.length_c   1.000
_cell.angle_alpha   90.00
_cell.angle_beta   90.00
_cell.angle_gamma   90.00
#
_symmetry.space_group_name_H-M   'P 1'
#
loop_
_entity.id
_entity.type
_entity.pdbx_description
1 polymer ?
#
loop_
_entity_poly.entity_id
_entity_poly.type
_entity_poly.pdbx_seq_one_letter_code
_entity_poly.pdbx_strand_id
1 'polypeptide(L)'
;IKKFQCDNGIVCSGDENSTGYGLVGPGTRAKLNAMVSSEISGSSSGSTQAPTSSESQSKQAQELQKLLDELMKQVEALQSSQ
;
A
#
# COMPACT_ATOMS: atom_id res chain seq x y z
N ILE A 1 6.41 15.97 -6.04
CA ILE A 1 5.94 14.57 -6.14
C ILE A 1 6.38 13.87 -7.43
N LYS A 2 6.13 14.41 -8.64
CA LYS A 2 6.55 13.79 -9.91
C LYS A 2 8.04 13.38 -9.93
N LYS A 3 8.92 14.32 -9.55
CA LYS A 3 10.37 14.10 -9.45
C LYS A 3 10.72 12.97 -8.48
N PHE A 4 10.22 13.03 -7.25
CA PHE A 4 10.38 11.97 -6.23
C PHE A 4 9.91 10.60 -6.73
N GLN A 5 8.75 10.52 -7.38
CA GLN A 5 8.23 9.26 -7.92
C GLN A 5 9.15 8.69 -8.99
N CYS A 6 9.77 9.54 -9.80
CA CYS A 6 10.72 9.10 -10.81
C CYS A 6 12.06 8.67 -10.20
N ASP A 7 12.59 9.47 -9.26
CA ASP A 7 13.85 9.18 -8.55
C ASP A 7 13.75 7.87 -7.73
N ASN A 8 12.55 7.51 -7.29
CA ASN A 8 12.27 6.28 -6.53
C ASN A 8 11.82 5.09 -7.40
N GLY A 9 11.80 5.24 -8.73
CA GLY A 9 11.38 4.20 -9.66
C GLY A 9 9.91 3.78 -9.52
N ILE A 10 9.04 4.66 -9.02
CA ILE A 10 7.60 4.41 -8.90
C ILE A 10 6.95 4.61 -10.26
N VAL A 11 7.06 5.83 -10.81
CA VAL A 11 6.58 6.14 -12.15
C VAL A 11 7.23 7.46 -12.61
N CYS A 12 7.78 7.45 -13.83
CA CYS A 12 8.44 8.61 -14.45
C CYS A 12 7.63 9.21 -15.61
N SER A 13 6.52 8.58 -15.99
CA SER A 13 5.74 8.93 -17.17
C SER A 13 4.26 8.52 -17.01
N GLY A 14 3.38 9.19 -17.76
CA GLY A 14 1.93 9.02 -17.68
C GLY A 14 1.25 10.18 -16.93
N ASP A 15 -0.02 9.99 -16.62
CA ASP A 15 -0.91 11.04 -16.11
C ASP A 15 -1.49 10.66 -14.74
N GLU A 16 -1.96 11.67 -14.00
CA GLU A 16 -2.54 11.52 -12.66
C GLU A 16 -3.71 10.52 -12.62
N ASN A 17 -4.46 10.41 -13.73
CA ASN A 17 -5.62 9.54 -13.83
C ASN A 17 -5.30 8.12 -14.34
N SER A 18 -4.15 7.90 -14.98
CA SER A 18 -3.80 6.61 -15.58
C SER A 18 -2.76 5.86 -14.75
N THR A 19 -1.63 6.49 -14.47
CA THR A 19 -0.53 5.89 -13.71
C THR A 19 -0.37 6.49 -12.32
N GLY A 20 -1.12 7.55 -12.01
CA GLY A 20 -0.96 8.29 -10.76
C GLY A 20 0.25 9.23 -10.76
N TYR A 21 0.84 9.52 -11.93
CA TYR A 21 2.04 10.38 -12.01
C TYR A 21 1.74 11.82 -11.61
N GLY A 22 2.30 12.25 -10.49
CA GLY A 22 1.98 13.54 -9.87
C GLY A 22 1.07 13.46 -8.65
N LEU A 23 0.45 12.30 -8.42
CA LEU A 23 -0.42 12.06 -7.28
C LEU A 23 0.24 11.12 -6.26
N VAL A 24 -0.14 11.24 -4.99
CA VAL A 24 0.47 10.48 -3.89
C VAL A 24 -0.36 9.23 -3.61
N GLY A 25 -0.18 8.21 -4.47
CA GLY A 25 -0.83 6.92 -4.33
C GLY A 25 -0.21 6.01 -3.26
N PRO A 26 -0.76 4.79 -3.07
CA PRO A 26 -0.27 3.83 -2.08
C PRO A 26 1.22 3.51 -2.22
N GLY A 27 1.71 3.36 -3.45
CA GLY A 27 3.13 3.08 -3.73
C GLY A 27 4.07 4.22 -3.30
N THR A 28 3.67 5.47 -3.51
CA THR A 28 4.44 6.65 -3.10
C THR A 28 4.43 6.82 -1.58
N ARG A 29 3.29 6.57 -0.92
CA ARG A 29 3.19 6.60 0.55
C ARG A 29 4.05 5.51 1.19
N ALA A 30 4.07 4.31 0.63
CA ALA A 30 4.90 3.22 1.12
C ALA A 30 6.41 3.57 1.04
N LYS A 31 6.87 4.11 -0.09
CA LYS A 31 8.26 4.57 -0.25
C LYS A 31 8.62 5.71 0.70
N LEU A 32 7.74 6.71 0.83
CA LEU A 32 7.93 7.81 1.78
C LEU A 32 8.03 7.30 3.22
N ASN A 33 7.16 6.37 3.62
CA ASN A 33 7.19 5.83 4.98
C ASN A 33 8.43 4.97 5.23
N ALA A 34 8.90 4.23 4.23
CA ALA A 34 10.15 3.49 4.29
C ALA A 34 11.37 4.42 4.43
N MET A 35 11.42 5.52 3.67
CA MET A 35 12.49 6.51 3.77
C MET A 35 12.49 7.22 5.11
N VAL A 36 11.32 7.70 5.56
CA VAL A 36 11.17 8.34 6.87
C VAL A 36 11.56 7.37 7.99
N SER A 37 11.13 6.12 7.93
CA SER A 37 11.54 5.10 8.92
C SER A 37 13.04 4.81 8.88
N SER A 38 13.67 4.88 7.70
CA SER A 38 15.12 4.68 7.53
C SER A 38 15.94 5.89 7.99
N GLU A 39 15.45 7.12 7.81
CA GLU A 39 16.15 8.34 8.23
C GLU A 39 15.99 8.61 9.73
N ILE A 40 14.88 8.20 10.35
CA ILE A 40 14.72 8.25 11.81
C ILE A 40 15.55 7.14 12.51
N SER A 41 16.01 6.13 11.76
CA SER A 41 16.87 5.06 12.27
C SER A 41 18.38 5.37 12.17
N GLY A 42 18.73 6.66 12.07
CA GLY A 42 20.10 7.15 12.11
C GLY A 42 20.67 7.37 13.52
N SER A 43 20.26 6.61 14.54
CA SER A 43 21.03 6.40 15.77
C SER A 43 20.35 5.36 16.66
N SER A 44 20.65 4.08 16.45
CA SER A 44 21.01 3.13 17.52
C SER A 44 21.21 1.75 16.91
N SER A 45 22.48 1.33 16.89
CA SER A 45 22.86 -0.06 16.68
C SER A 45 22.46 -0.88 17.92
N GLY A 46 21.59 -1.87 17.74
CA GLY A 46 21.19 -2.79 18.81
C GLY A 46 20.47 -4.03 18.27
N SER A 47 21.24 -5.09 18.07
CA SER A 47 20.93 -6.53 17.96
C SER A 47 19.46 -7.00 17.92
N THR A 48 19.17 -7.82 16.91
CA THR A 48 18.38 -9.07 16.99
C THR A 48 17.10 -9.04 17.84
N GLN A 49 15.95 -8.83 17.20
CA GLN A 49 14.71 -9.46 17.65
C GLN A 49 13.75 -9.75 16.50
N ALA A 50 13.14 -10.93 16.62
CA ALA A 50 12.27 -11.66 15.72
C ALA A 50 11.04 -10.87 15.20
N PRO A 51 10.35 -11.35 14.14
CA PRO A 51 9.30 -10.60 13.47
C PRO A 51 8.06 -10.47 14.35
N THR A 52 7.85 -9.31 14.96
CA THR A 52 6.54 -8.91 15.47
C THR A 52 5.85 -8.01 14.46
N SER A 53 5.64 -8.54 13.24
CA SER A 53 4.66 -8.02 12.29
C SER A 53 3.58 -9.08 12.08
N SER A 54 3.08 -9.66 13.18
CA SER A 54 2.04 -10.70 13.10
C SER A 54 0.65 -10.17 13.45
N GLU A 55 0.53 -8.93 13.96
CA GLU A 55 -0.74 -8.34 14.38
C GLU A 55 -1.30 -7.31 13.39
N SER A 56 -0.43 -6.69 12.56
CA SER A 56 -0.87 -5.76 11.51
C SER A 56 -1.31 -6.50 10.23
N GLN A 57 -0.65 -7.60 9.87
CA GLN A 57 -1.04 -8.42 8.72
C GLN A 57 -2.38 -9.14 8.91
N SER A 58 -2.71 -9.56 10.13
CA SER A 58 -3.98 -10.25 10.43
C SER A 58 -5.18 -9.31 10.33
N LYS A 59 -5.07 -8.05 10.75
CA LYS A 59 -6.14 -7.05 10.53
C LYS A 59 -6.35 -6.75 9.04
N GLN A 60 -5.26 -6.60 8.28
CA GLN A 60 -5.36 -6.35 6.85
C GLN A 60 -5.97 -7.54 6.11
N ALA A 61 -5.63 -8.78 6.47
CA ALA A 61 -6.22 -9.98 5.89
C ALA A 61 -7.72 -10.12 6.22
N GLN A 62 -8.14 -9.76 7.44
CA GLN A 62 -9.56 -9.80 7.81
C GLN A 62 -10.40 -8.75 7.08
N GLU A 63 -9.89 -7.53 6.89
CA GLU A 63 -10.58 -6.50 6.12
C GLU A 63 -10.69 -6.89 4.63
N LEU A 64 -9.62 -7.45 4.05
CA LEU A 64 -9.63 -7.97 2.67
C LEU A 64 -10.61 -9.13 2.49
N GLN A 65 -10.72 -10.04 3.47
CA GLN A 65 -11.67 -11.14 3.42
C GLN A 65 -13.11 -10.64 3.47
N LYS A 66 -13.39 -9.62 4.31
CA LYS A 66 -14.70 -9.00 4.42
C LYS A 66 -15.10 -8.26 3.13
N LEU A 67 -14.15 -7.62 2.47
CA LEU A 67 -14.37 -6.95 1.17
C LEU A 67 -14.69 -7.96 0.06
N LEU A 68 -14.05 -9.14 0.07
CA LEU A 68 -14.34 -10.22 -0.89
C LEU A 68 -15.73 -10.81 -0.69
N ASP A 69 -16.16 -10.99 0.55
CA ASP A 69 -17.48 -11.56 0.89
C ASP A 69 -18.61 -10.60 0.45
N GLU A 70 -18.43 -9.31 0.71
CA GLU A 70 -19.36 -8.26 0.27
C GLU A 70 -19.43 -8.18 -1.27
N LEU A 71 -18.29 -8.32 -1.94
CA LEU A 71 -18.21 -8.32 -3.40
C LEU A 71 -18.90 -9.54 -4.02
N MET A 72 -18.75 -10.73 -3.45
CA MET A 72 -19.45 -11.94 -3.94
C MET A 72 -20.97 -11.79 -3.83
N LYS A 73 -21.46 -11.22 -2.74
CA LYS A 73 -22.89 -10.97 -2.53
C LYS A 73 -23.48 -9.99 -3.57
N GLN A 74 -22.72 -8.96 -3.97
CA GLN A 74 -23.16 -8.04 -5.03
C GLN A 74 -23.21 -8.72 -6.40
N VAL A 75 -22.24 -9.59 -6.70
CA VAL A 75 -22.22 -10.34 -7.97
C VAL A 75 -23.42 -11.28 -8.06
N GLU A 76 -23.76 -11.99 -6.99
CA GLU A 76 -24.94 -12.89 -6.97
C GLU A 76 -26.26 -12.10 -7.12
N ALA A 77 -26.38 -10.95 -6.45
CA ALA A 77 -27.54 -10.08 -6.60
C ALA A 77 -27.70 -9.53 -8.03
N LEU A 78 -26.59 -9.22 -8.70
CA LEU A 78 -26.60 -8.80 -10.10
C LEU A 78 -26.90 -9.96 -11.06
N GLN A 79 -26.48 -11.18 -10.74
CA GLN A 79 -26.72 -12.38 -11.55
C GLN A 79 -28.15 -12.92 -11.40
N SER A 80 -28.77 -12.79 -10.23
CA SER A 80 -30.18 -13.17 -10.02
C SER A 80 -31.17 -12.17 -10.61
N SER A 81 -30.68 -11.03 -11.09
CA SER A 81 -31.51 -9.97 -11.70
C SER A 81 -31.56 -10.06 -13.24
N GLN A 82 -31.16 -11.19 -13.82
CA GLN A 82 -31.39 -11.60 -15.22
C GLN A 82 -32.35 -12.77 -15.32
#